data_AF-A0A9W3GHZ3-F1
#
_entry.id   AF-A0A9W3GHZ3-F1
#
_cell.length_a   1.000
_cell.length_b   1.000
_cell.length_c   1.000
_cell.angle_alpha   90.00
_cell.angle_beta   90.00
_cell.angle_gamma   90.00
#
_symmetry.space_group_name_H-M   'P 1'
#
loop_
_entity.id
_entity.type
_entity.pdbx_description
1 polymer ?
#
loop_
_entity_poly.entity_id
_entity_poly.type
_entity_poly.pdbx_seq_one_letter_code
_entity_poly.pdbx_strand_id
1 'polypeptide(L)'
;MSLLSSSLNATYHSLVPREKVFWNLAATRAVFGIQSTTAGLWALLADPVLQADRVLGQQNWCWFQITTATGFFFFENVAIHVSHLLFRNFDFFLATHHLFAFLGFLGLVVNLEAGHYLAMVTLLLEMSTPFTCASWMLLKAGRADSPLWRLNQWVMVHLFHCRMVLTYHMWWVCLRHWEGLARSLFPPHLALFLVGLGLLTLVINPYWTHKKTQQLLTPVDWNFASRRPQPARANGQPPRKKAQ
;
A
#
# COMPACT_ATOMS: atom_id res chain seq x y z
N MET A 1 2.79 -13.02 -11.45
CA MET A 1 1.60 -13.27 -10.59
C MET A 1 0.49 -14.07 -11.24
N SER A 2 0.10 -13.82 -12.51
CA SER A 2 -1.04 -14.55 -13.14
C SER A 2 -0.89 -16.07 -13.15
N LEU A 3 0.27 -16.59 -13.58
CA LEU A 3 0.53 -18.05 -13.62
C LEU A 3 0.48 -18.70 -12.23
N LEU A 4 1.03 -18.01 -11.22
CA LEU A 4 1.07 -18.48 -9.84
C LEU A 4 -0.33 -18.48 -9.19
N SER A 5 -1.15 -17.46 -9.48
CA SER A 5 -2.54 -17.42 -9.02
C SER A 5 -3.41 -18.49 -9.69
N SER A 6 -3.19 -18.75 -10.99
CA SER A 6 -3.89 -19.80 -11.71
C SER A 6 -3.43 -21.22 -11.38
N SER A 7 -2.25 -21.42 -10.79
CA SER A 7 -1.83 -22.76 -10.40
C SER A 7 -2.22 -23.10 -8.96
N LEU A 8 -2.40 -22.09 -8.10
CA LEU A 8 -2.53 -22.30 -6.65
C LEU A 8 -3.89 -21.94 -6.06
N ASN A 9 -4.80 -21.30 -6.81
CA ASN A 9 -6.02 -20.76 -6.20
C ASN A 9 -7.31 -21.05 -6.99
N ALA A 10 -8.15 -21.94 -6.44
CA ALA A 10 -9.47 -22.26 -6.99
C ALA A 10 -10.40 -21.03 -7.10
N THR A 11 -10.30 -20.07 -6.18
CA THR A 11 -11.06 -18.81 -6.25
C THR A 11 -10.67 -18.02 -7.48
N TYR A 12 -9.37 -17.93 -7.78
CA TYR A 12 -8.90 -17.17 -8.94
C TYR A 12 -9.53 -17.65 -10.25
N HIS A 13 -9.75 -18.96 -10.41
CA HIS A 13 -10.38 -19.50 -11.62
C HIS A 13 -11.82 -19.04 -11.82
N SER A 14 -12.59 -18.93 -10.73
CA SER A 14 -14.00 -18.54 -10.77
C SER A 14 -14.23 -17.03 -10.91
N LEU A 15 -13.19 -16.21 -10.72
CA LEU A 15 -13.26 -14.76 -10.92
C LEU A 15 -13.49 -14.38 -12.39
N VAL A 16 -14.26 -13.31 -12.60
CA VAL A 16 -14.41 -12.70 -13.93
C VAL A 16 -13.10 -12.02 -14.37
N PRO A 17 -12.85 -11.79 -15.67
CA PRO A 17 -11.57 -11.27 -16.16
C PRO A 17 -11.09 -9.99 -15.44
N ARG A 18 -12.01 -9.05 -15.19
CA ARG A 18 -11.70 -7.82 -14.44
C ARG A 18 -11.17 -8.14 -13.03
N GLU A 19 -11.84 -9.01 -12.29
CA GLU A 19 -11.45 -9.37 -10.93
C GLU A 19 -10.14 -10.15 -10.90
N LYS A 20 -9.81 -10.95 -11.92
CA LYS A 20 -8.50 -11.60 -12.06
C LYS A 20 -7.36 -10.59 -12.17
N VAL A 21 -7.56 -9.48 -12.89
CA VAL A 21 -6.58 -8.38 -12.95
C VAL A 21 -6.38 -7.78 -11.55
N PHE A 22 -7.46 -7.42 -10.86
CA PHE A 22 -7.37 -6.86 -9.50
C PHE A 22 -6.79 -7.85 -8.48
N TRP A 23 -7.03 -9.15 -8.65
CA TRP A 23 -6.42 -10.20 -7.83
C TRP A 23 -4.90 -10.25 -8.00
N ASN A 24 -4.41 -10.22 -9.24
CA ASN A 24 -2.97 -10.19 -9.50
C ASN A 24 -2.32 -8.91 -8.97
N LEU A 25 -3.01 -7.76 -9.07
CA LEU A 25 -2.56 -6.51 -8.47
C LEU A 25 -2.51 -6.62 -6.94
N ALA A 26 -3.55 -7.15 -6.30
CA ALA A 26 -3.58 -7.37 -4.85
C ALA A 26 -2.42 -8.28 -4.39
N ALA A 27 -2.16 -9.37 -5.10
CA ALA A 27 -1.03 -10.25 -4.79
C ALA A 27 0.32 -9.54 -4.93
N THR A 28 0.49 -8.74 -5.99
CA THR A 28 1.72 -7.96 -6.24
C THR A 28 1.94 -6.93 -5.14
N ARG A 29 0.90 -6.17 -4.77
CA ARG A 29 0.92 -5.19 -3.67
C ARG A 29 1.21 -5.85 -2.32
N ALA A 30 0.69 -7.05 -2.08
CA ALA A 30 0.97 -7.78 -0.84
C ALA A 30 2.45 -8.16 -0.73
N VAL A 31 3.07 -8.67 -1.80
CA VAL A 31 4.50 -8.99 -1.81
C VAL A 31 5.35 -7.73 -1.60
N PHE A 32 5.04 -6.65 -2.33
CA PHE A 32 5.72 -5.38 -2.18
C PHE A 32 5.58 -4.82 -0.74
N GLY A 33 4.39 -4.92 -0.15
CA GLY A 33 4.15 -4.50 1.23
C GLY A 33 4.95 -5.30 2.26
N ILE A 34 5.08 -6.61 2.09
CA ILE A 34 5.92 -7.46 2.96
C ILE A 34 7.39 -7.03 2.85
N GLN A 35 7.92 -6.92 1.62
CA GLN A 35 9.29 -6.48 1.37
C GLN A 35 9.56 -5.11 1.99
N SER A 36 8.64 -4.16 1.80
CA SER A 36 8.72 -2.79 2.31
C SER A 36 8.66 -2.74 3.85
N THR A 37 7.85 -3.60 4.46
CA THR A 37 7.75 -3.72 5.92
C THR A 37 9.05 -4.22 6.52
N THR A 38 9.64 -5.28 5.96
CA THR A 38 10.91 -5.84 6.44
C THR A 38 12.04 -4.81 6.33
N ALA A 39 12.16 -4.16 5.17
CA ALA A 39 13.14 -3.10 4.95
C ALA A 39 12.98 -1.92 5.92
N GLY A 40 11.73 -1.46 6.09
CA GLY A 40 11.40 -0.33 6.94
C GLY A 40 11.65 -0.62 8.42
N LEU A 41 11.28 -1.81 8.92
CA LEU A 41 11.56 -2.22 10.29
C LEU A 41 13.06 -2.34 10.55
N TRP A 42 13.81 -2.92 9.61
CA TRP A 42 15.26 -3.03 9.72
C TRP A 42 15.90 -1.64 9.80
N ALA A 43 15.56 -0.72 8.89
CA ALA A 43 16.06 0.65 8.93
C ALA A 43 15.68 1.38 10.22
N LEU A 44 14.45 1.21 10.70
CA LEU A 44 13.92 1.90 11.88
C LEU A 44 14.54 1.41 13.19
N LEU A 45 14.83 0.11 13.31
CA LEU A 45 15.16 -0.51 14.60
C LEU A 45 16.61 -0.99 14.72
N ALA A 46 17.28 -1.30 13.61
CA ALA A 46 18.49 -2.12 13.69
C ALA A 46 19.63 -1.73 12.72
N ASP A 47 19.37 -1.03 11.62
CA ASP A 47 20.44 -0.68 10.67
C ASP A 47 21.42 0.34 11.29
N PRO A 48 22.69 -0.04 11.55
CA PRO A 48 23.61 0.81 12.29
C PRO A 48 24.02 2.06 11.50
N VAL A 49 24.04 1.99 10.17
CA VAL A 49 24.45 3.12 9.31
C VAL A 49 23.34 4.16 9.25
N LEU A 50 22.10 3.71 9.02
CA LEU A 50 20.96 4.63 8.93
C LEU A 50 20.58 5.22 10.30
N GLN A 51 20.87 4.53 11.39
CA GLN A 51 20.66 5.05 12.75
C GLN A 51 21.75 6.05 13.16
N ALA A 52 23.00 5.84 12.73
CA ALA A 52 24.09 6.77 12.99
C ALA A 52 23.90 8.11 12.27
N ASP A 53 23.37 8.08 11.03
CA ASP A 53 23.04 9.28 10.27
C ASP A 53 21.71 9.13 9.53
N ARG A 54 20.68 9.79 10.04
CA ARG A 54 19.32 9.78 9.47
C ARG A 54 19.14 10.73 8.28
N VAL A 55 20.13 11.57 7.98
CA VAL A 55 20.07 12.58 6.93
C VAL A 55 20.82 12.15 5.69
N LEU A 56 22.05 11.65 5.85
CA LEU A 56 22.97 11.30 4.77
C LEU A 56 23.32 9.82 4.76
N GLY A 57 22.94 9.06 5.78
CA GLY A 57 23.22 7.62 5.84
C GLY A 57 22.65 6.88 4.64
N GLN A 58 23.51 6.14 3.95
CA GLN A 58 23.15 5.34 2.79
C GLN A 58 23.63 3.90 2.94
N GLN A 59 22.92 2.99 2.27
CA GLN A 59 23.19 1.56 2.27
C GLN A 59 22.91 1.00 0.88
N ASN A 60 23.71 0.04 0.43
CA ASN A 60 23.55 -0.59 -0.89
C ASN A 60 22.21 -1.31 -1.04
N TRP A 61 21.73 -1.97 0.02
CA TRP A 61 20.45 -2.67 -0.01
C TRP A 61 19.27 -1.68 -0.10
N CYS A 62 19.41 -0.46 0.42
CA CYS A 62 18.38 0.57 0.29
C CYS A 62 18.21 1.03 -1.17
N TRP A 63 19.28 1.08 -1.96
CA TRP A 63 19.19 1.40 -3.39
C TRP A 63 18.30 0.41 -4.15
N PHE A 64 18.41 -0.88 -3.84
CA PHE A 64 17.50 -1.90 -4.37
C PHE A 64 16.04 -1.63 -3.99
N GLN A 65 15.79 -1.26 -2.73
CA GLN A 65 14.44 -0.94 -2.27
C GLN A 65 13.87 0.33 -2.90
N ILE A 66 14.66 1.40 -2.98
CA ILE A 66 14.28 2.68 -3.61
C ILE A 66 13.96 2.47 -5.09
N THR A 67 14.81 1.75 -5.81
CA THR A 67 14.60 1.47 -7.24
C THR A 67 13.37 0.60 -7.46
N THR A 68 13.19 -0.44 -6.63
CA THR A 68 12.00 -1.30 -6.67
C THR A 68 10.74 -0.51 -6.38
N ALA A 69 10.76 0.36 -5.36
CA ALA A 69 9.63 1.22 -5.01
C ALA A 69 9.30 2.20 -6.13
N THR A 70 10.31 2.82 -6.75
CA THR A 70 10.12 3.72 -7.90
C THR A 70 9.40 3.00 -9.04
N GLY A 71 9.89 1.82 -9.43
CA GLY A 71 9.25 1.01 -10.48
C GLY A 71 7.85 0.53 -10.11
N PHE A 72 7.65 0.10 -8.87
CA PHE A 72 6.35 -0.34 -8.36
C PHE A 72 5.31 0.78 -8.38
N PHE A 73 5.64 1.95 -7.83
CA PHE A 73 4.71 3.08 -7.81
C PHE A 73 4.45 3.63 -9.21
N PHE A 74 5.43 3.60 -10.12
CA PHE A 74 5.20 3.90 -11.53
C PHE A 74 4.17 2.94 -12.15
N PHE A 75 4.40 1.62 -12.01
CA PHE A 75 3.49 0.59 -12.48
C PHE A 75 2.07 0.75 -11.94
N GLU A 76 1.94 1.01 -10.64
CA GLU A 76 0.65 1.21 -9.99
C GLU A 76 -0.08 2.47 -10.48
N ASN A 77 0.63 3.58 -10.71
CA ASN A 77 0.03 4.78 -11.31
C ASN A 77 -0.55 4.47 -12.70
N VAL A 78 0.22 3.78 -13.55
CA VAL A 78 -0.24 3.33 -14.87
C VAL A 78 -1.46 2.43 -14.72
N ALA A 79 -1.42 1.44 -13.83
CA ALA A 79 -2.53 0.51 -13.60
C ALA A 79 -3.80 1.23 -13.13
N ILE A 80 -3.69 2.19 -12.20
CA ILE A 80 -4.82 2.98 -11.71
C ILE A 80 -5.43 3.80 -12.85
N HIS A 81 -4.62 4.52 -13.62
CA HIS A 81 -5.10 5.42 -14.67
C HIS A 81 -5.72 4.65 -15.85
N VAL A 82 -5.08 3.55 -16.29
CA VAL A 82 -5.65 2.66 -17.30
C VAL A 82 -6.96 2.04 -16.80
N SER A 83 -7.01 1.57 -15.55
CA SER A 83 -8.24 1.01 -14.98
C SER A 83 -9.37 2.03 -14.91
N HIS A 84 -9.06 3.30 -14.60
CA HIS A 84 -10.02 4.38 -14.62
C HIS A 84 -10.57 4.63 -16.03
N LEU A 85 -9.72 4.68 -17.05
CA LEU A 85 -10.14 4.85 -18.44
C LEU A 85 -11.07 3.71 -18.89
N LEU A 86 -10.75 2.46 -18.51
CA LEU A 86 -11.50 1.27 -18.92
C LEU A 86 -12.79 1.06 -18.10
N PHE A 87 -12.78 1.37 -16.80
CA PHE A 87 -13.84 0.97 -15.86
C PHE A 87 -14.49 2.13 -15.10
N ARG A 88 -14.07 3.39 -15.35
CA ARG A 88 -14.64 4.62 -14.77
C ARG A 88 -14.73 4.61 -13.24
N ASN A 89 -13.70 4.09 -12.58
CA ASN A 89 -13.64 3.88 -11.12
C ASN A 89 -12.47 4.61 -10.45
N PHE A 90 -12.32 5.92 -10.69
CA PHE A 90 -11.21 6.70 -10.14
C PHE A 90 -11.26 6.81 -8.61
N ASP A 91 -10.19 6.39 -7.95
CA ASP A 91 -9.96 6.63 -6.51
C ASP A 91 -8.92 7.75 -6.39
N PHE A 92 -9.38 8.96 -6.07
CA PHE A 92 -8.54 10.15 -5.97
C PHE A 92 -7.49 10.04 -4.86
N PHE A 93 -7.86 9.48 -3.70
CA PHE A 93 -6.93 9.33 -2.58
C PHE A 93 -5.82 8.34 -2.92
N LEU A 94 -6.18 7.21 -3.55
CA LEU A 94 -5.21 6.22 -3.99
C LEU A 94 -4.30 6.77 -5.09
N ALA A 95 -4.86 7.44 -6.10
CA ALA A 95 -4.06 8.04 -7.17
C ALA A 95 -3.07 9.09 -6.63
N THR A 96 -3.54 9.96 -5.73
CA THR A 96 -2.68 10.99 -5.10
C THR A 96 -1.56 10.35 -4.27
N HIS A 97 -1.88 9.35 -3.43
CA HIS A 97 -0.89 8.61 -2.64
C HIS A 97 0.21 8.03 -3.53
N HIS A 98 -0.19 7.28 -4.57
CA HIS A 98 0.75 6.62 -5.47
C HIS A 98 1.57 7.60 -6.30
N LEU A 99 1.01 8.76 -6.69
CA LEU A 99 1.74 9.80 -7.40
C LEU A 99 2.83 10.41 -6.52
N PHE A 100 2.48 10.81 -5.29
CA PHE A 100 3.45 11.37 -4.34
C PHE A 100 4.55 10.36 -3.99
N ALA A 101 4.18 9.09 -3.77
CA ALA A 101 5.15 8.03 -3.52
C ALA A 101 6.09 7.84 -4.72
N PHE A 102 5.57 7.78 -5.94
CA PHE A 102 6.39 7.67 -7.15
C PHE A 102 7.39 8.83 -7.27
N LEU A 103 6.89 10.07 -7.19
CA LEU A 103 7.74 11.26 -7.34
C LEU A 103 8.78 11.37 -6.22
N GLY A 104 8.43 10.97 -4.99
CA GLY A 104 9.37 10.96 -3.86
C GLY A 104 10.50 9.97 -4.06
N PHE A 105 10.21 8.71 -4.41
CA PHE A 105 11.25 7.72 -4.68
C PHE A 105 12.05 8.05 -5.95
N LEU A 106 11.42 8.60 -6.99
CA LEU A 106 12.12 9.09 -8.18
C LEU A 106 13.10 10.22 -7.82
N GLY A 107 12.70 11.12 -6.92
CA GLY A 107 13.55 12.19 -6.39
C GLY A 107 14.83 11.67 -5.71
N LEU A 108 14.75 10.52 -5.04
CA LEU A 108 15.92 9.85 -4.44
C LEU A 108 16.81 9.18 -5.49
N VAL A 109 16.23 8.57 -6.52
CA VAL A 109 17.01 7.97 -7.63
C VAL A 109 17.86 9.01 -8.36
N VAL A 110 17.35 10.24 -8.50
CA VAL A 110 18.08 11.33 -9.18
C VAL A 110 18.97 12.15 -8.25
N ASN A 111 18.85 11.99 -6.93
CA ASN A 111 19.68 12.68 -5.94
C ASN A 111 20.52 11.69 -5.14
N LEU A 112 21.72 11.41 -5.65
CA LEU A 112 22.65 10.45 -5.08
C LEU A 112 23.23 10.87 -3.72
N GLU A 113 23.02 12.11 -3.28
CA GLU A 113 23.48 12.61 -1.97
C GLU A 113 22.42 12.47 -0.87
N ALA A 114 21.17 12.16 -1.23
CA ALA A 114 20.09 12.03 -0.27
C ALA A 114 20.25 10.76 0.60
N GLY A 115 20.09 10.88 1.92
CA GLY A 115 20.09 9.72 2.81
C GLY A 115 18.85 8.86 2.66
N HIS A 116 18.96 7.59 3.04
CA HIS A 116 17.94 6.57 2.78
C HIS A 116 16.97 6.34 3.94
N TYR A 117 17.26 6.88 5.13
CA TYR A 117 16.48 6.58 6.34
C TYR A 117 14.99 6.90 6.19
N LEU A 118 14.64 8.15 5.83
CA LEU A 118 13.24 8.55 5.65
C LEU A 118 12.56 7.78 4.50
N ALA A 119 13.31 7.40 3.47
CA ALA A 119 12.80 6.57 2.38
C ALA A 119 12.37 5.19 2.88
N MET A 120 13.21 4.54 3.69
CA MET A 120 12.92 3.21 4.24
C MET A 120 11.78 3.26 5.26
N VAL A 121 11.73 4.29 6.11
CA VAL A 121 10.60 4.50 7.03
C VAL A 121 9.31 4.82 6.26
N THR A 122 9.40 5.51 5.12
CA THR A 122 8.24 5.70 4.22
C THR A 122 7.73 4.38 3.67
N LEU A 123 8.62 3.48 3.24
CA LEU A 123 8.25 2.12 2.81
C LEU A 123 7.56 1.33 3.92
N LEU A 124 7.96 1.52 5.18
CA LEU A 124 7.30 0.88 6.32
C LEU A 124 5.80 1.19 6.40
N LEU A 125 5.35 2.34 5.88
CA LEU A 125 3.93 2.68 5.86
C LEU A 125 3.11 1.64 5.08
N GLU A 126 3.70 0.92 4.14
CA GLU A 126 3.03 -0.15 3.38
C GLU A 126 2.76 -1.43 4.22
N MET A 127 3.06 -1.45 5.51
CA MET A 127 2.79 -2.59 6.40
C MET A 127 1.34 -3.02 6.50
N SER A 128 0.38 -2.12 6.27
CA SER A 128 -1.04 -2.47 6.23
C SER A 128 -1.51 -3.04 4.88
N THR A 129 -0.70 -2.90 3.82
CA THR A 129 -1.05 -3.27 2.44
C THR A 129 -1.25 -4.78 2.27
N PRO A 130 -0.39 -5.68 2.80
CA PRO A 130 -0.62 -7.12 2.71
C PRO A 130 -1.96 -7.55 3.31
N PHE A 131 -2.34 -6.98 4.46
CA PHE A 131 -3.58 -7.29 5.16
C PHE A 131 -4.81 -6.69 4.45
N THR A 132 -4.65 -5.53 3.81
CA THR A 132 -5.68 -4.95 2.94
C THR A 132 -5.93 -5.86 1.73
N CYS A 133 -4.87 -6.37 1.12
CA CYS A 133 -4.97 -7.29 -0.02
C CYS A 133 -5.59 -8.62 0.40
N ALA A 134 -5.11 -9.22 1.49
CA ALA A 134 -5.65 -10.46 2.05
C ALA A 134 -7.14 -10.31 2.42
N SER A 135 -7.55 -9.18 3.02
CA SER A 135 -8.95 -8.87 3.30
C SER A 135 -9.82 -8.96 2.05
N TRP A 136 -9.41 -8.29 0.97
CA TRP A 136 -10.16 -8.30 -0.29
C TRP A 136 -10.17 -9.69 -0.95
N MET A 137 -9.05 -10.40 -0.94
CA MET A 137 -8.96 -11.75 -1.50
C MET A 137 -9.85 -12.75 -0.72
N LEU A 138 -9.88 -12.67 0.60
CA LEU A 138 -10.77 -13.47 1.45
C LEU A 138 -12.26 -13.12 1.25
N LEU A 139 -12.59 -11.83 1.04
CA LEU A 139 -13.95 -11.42 0.65
C LEU A 139 -14.37 -12.08 -0.67
N LYS A 140 -13.48 -12.09 -1.67
CA LYS A 140 -13.74 -12.75 -2.97
C LYS A 140 -13.82 -14.26 -2.88
N ALA A 141 -13.11 -14.87 -1.92
CA ALA A 141 -13.22 -16.29 -1.61
C ALA A 141 -14.46 -16.66 -0.78
N GLY A 142 -15.33 -15.69 -0.44
CA GLY A 142 -16.52 -15.93 0.39
C GLY A 142 -16.18 -16.30 1.84
N ARG A 143 -15.03 -15.85 2.36
CA ARG A 143 -14.51 -16.18 3.71
C ARG A 143 -14.60 -15.00 4.69
N ALA A 144 -15.52 -14.06 4.43
CA ALA A 144 -15.67 -12.81 5.18
C ALA A 144 -16.06 -13.01 6.66
N ASP A 145 -16.69 -14.14 6.98
CA ASP A 145 -17.16 -14.53 8.31
C ASP A 145 -16.15 -15.38 9.10
N SER A 146 -15.05 -15.80 8.45
CA SER A 146 -14.08 -16.70 9.06
C SER A 146 -13.27 -16.07 10.20
N PRO A 147 -12.79 -16.85 11.18
CA PRO A 147 -11.86 -16.37 12.20
C PRO A 147 -10.59 -15.76 11.61
N LEU A 148 -10.08 -16.33 10.51
CA LEU A 148 -8.93 -15.82 9.77
C LEU A 148 -9.19 -14.41 9.24
N TRP A 149 -10.37 -14.17 8.64
CA TRP A 149 -10.72 -12.85 8.14
C TRP A 149 -10.82 -11.83 9.29
N ARG A 150 -11.45 -12.20 10.41
CA ARG A 150 -11.55 -11.32 11.60
C ARG A 150 -10.17 -10.99 12.17
N LEU A 151 -9.29 -11.97 12.34
CA LEU A 151 -7.91 -11.76 12.79
C LEU A 151 -7.16 -10.81 11.84
N ASN A 152 -7.29 -11.02 10.53
CA ASN A 152 -6.70 -10.13 9.53
C ASN A 152 -7.24 -8.70 9.66
N GLN A 153 -8.55 -8.50 9.86
CA GLN A 153 -9.12 -7.17 10.06
C GLN A 153 -8.54 -6.48 11.30
N TRP A 154 -8.47 -7.20 12.42
CA TRP A 154 -7.90 -6.70 13.66
C TRP A 154 -6.47 -6.23 13.46
N VAL A 155 -5.61 -7.07 12.88
CA VAL A 155 -4.21 -6.71 12.60
C VAL A 155 -4.13 -5.53 11.64
N MET A 156 -4.92 -5.53 10.56
CA MET A 156 -4.96 -4.45 9.58
C MET A 156 -5.28 -3.10 10.22
N VAL A 157 -6.32 -3.01 11.05
CA VAL A 157 -6.71 -1.76 11.71
C VAL A 157 -5.61 -1.26 12.63
N HIS A 158 -4.96 -2.14 13.40
CA HIS A 158 -3.83 -1.76 14.24
C HIS A 158 -2.67 -1.20 13.40
N LEU A 159 -2.34 -1.84 12.28
CA LEU A 159 -1.28 -1.36 11.40
C LEU A 159 -1.63 0.01 10.77
N PHE A 160 -2.90 0.30 10.50
CA PHE A 160 -3.32 1.66 10.10
C PHE A 160 -3.06 2.70 11.20
N HIS A 161 -3.26 2.36 12.47
CA HIS A 161 -2.90 3.25 13.57
C HIS A 161 -1.36 3.37 13.71
N CYS A 162 -0.62 2.28 13.56
CA CYS A 162 0.84 2.33 13.57
C CYS A 162 1.39 3.23 12.45
N ARG A 163 0.75 3.27 11.27
CA ARG A 163 1.11 4.23 10.20
C ARG A 163 1.00 5.68 10.68
N MET A 164 -0.03 6.02 11.45
CA MET A 164 -0.17 7.37 12.02
C MET A 164 1.02 7.70 12.92
N VAL A 165 1.36 6.81 13.85
CA VAL A 165 2.51 6.97 14.76
C VAL A 165 3.81 7.14 13.97
N LEU A 166 4.02 6.34 12.92
CA LEU A 166 5.19 6.46 12.05
C LEU A 166 5.25 7.82 11.34
N THR A 167 4.12 8.37 10.87
CA THR A 167 4.16 9.71 10.28
C THR A 167 4.54 10.80 11.28
N TYR A 168 4.14 10.69 12.55
CA TYR A 168 4.59 11.61 13.60
C TYR A 168 6.08 11.45 13.89
N HIS A 169 6.60 10.22 13.90
CA HIS A 169 8.04 9.96 14.00
C HIS A 169 8.80 10.60 12.82
N MET A 170 8.31 10.47 11.60
CA MET A 170 8.91 11.10 10.42
C MET A 170 8.91 12.63 10.53
N TRP A 171 7.82 13.24 11.01
CA TRP A 171 7.79 14.67 11.33
C TRP A 171 8.86 15.05 12.35
N TRP A 172 8.98 14.29 13.44
CA TRP A 172 9.99 14.54 14.46
C TRP A 172 11.42 14.46 13.89
N VAL A 173 11.70 13.47 13.03
CA VAL A 173 13.00 13.38 12.33
C VAL A 173 13.23 14.59 11.42
N CYS A 174 12.21 15.02 10.67
CA CYS A 174 12.33 16.19 9.81
C CYS A 174 12.65 17.46 10.59
N LEU A 175 11.97 17.67 11.72
CA LEU A 175 12.18 18.83 12.58
C LEU A 175 13.55 18.79 13.27
N ARG A 176 13.98 17.63 13.77
CA ARG A 176 15.30 17.49 14.43
C ARG A 176 16.48 17.64 13.49
N HIS A 177 16.31 17.27 12.23
CA HIS A 177 17.37 17.25 11.25
C HIS A 177 17.14 18.22 10.07
N TRP A 178 16.36 19.27 10.31
CA TRP A 178 15.91 20.21 9.28
C TRP A 178 17.04 20.76 8.41
N GLU A 179 18.10 21.31 9.03
CA GLU A 179 19.22 21.89 8.28
C GLU A 179 19.92 20.88 7.37
N GLY A 180 20.10 19.65 7.86
CA GLY A 180 20.73 18.59 7.09
C GLY A 180 19.87 18.20 5.89
N LEU A 181 18.57 18.01 6.11
CA LEU A 181 17.61 17.67 5.06
C LEU A 181 17.45 18.79 4.02
N ALA A 182 17.43 20.05 4.45
CA ALA A 182 17.34 21.21 3.57
C ALA A 182 18.60 21.42 2.72
N ARG A 183 19.76 20.92 3.17
CA ARG A 183 21.01 20.93 2.39
C ARG A 183 21.12 19.72 1.47
N SER A 184 20.70 18.53 1.90
CA SER A 184 20.87 17.28 1.15
C SER A 184 19.79 17.05 0.10
N LEU A 185 18.57 17.57 0.32
CA LEU A 185 17.46 17.47 -0.62
C LEU A 185 17.33 18.76 -1.42
N PHE A 186 17.23 18.63 -2.75
CA PHE A 186 16.87 19.79 -3.58
C PHE A 186 15.47 20.31 -3.18
N PRO A 187 15.23 21.64 -3.20
CA PRO A 187 14.02 22.22 -2.60
C PRO A 187 12.70 21.65 -3.12
N PRO A 188 12.53 21.39 -4.44
CA PRO A 188 11.33 20.71 -4.94
C PRO A 188 11.07 19.33 -4.31
N HIS A 189 12.11 18.51 -4.09
CA HIS A 189 11.95 17.19 -3.48
C HIS A 189 11.59 17.29 -2.01
N LEU A 190 12.24 18.19 -1.27
CA LEU A 190 11.88 18.44 0.12
C LEU A 190 10.43 18.91 0.24
N ALA A 191 9.99 19.86 -0.61
CA ALA A 191 8.62 20.32 -0.62
C ALA A 191 7.62 19.20 -0.94
N LEU A 192 7.91 18.39 -1.96
CA LEU A 192 7.11 17.22 -2.32
C LEU A 192 6.98 16.24 -1.14
N PHE A 193 8.09 15.94 -0.47
CA PHE A 193 8.11 15.03 0.68
C PHE A 193 7.28 15.58 1.85
N LEU A 194 7.43 16.85 2.21
CA LEU A 194 6.69 17.47 3.31
C LEU A 194 5.18 17.57 3.02
N VAL A 195 4.81 17.92 1.79
CA VAL A 195 3.39 17.95 1.36
C VAL A 195 2.82 16.54 1.39
N GLY A 196 3.54 15.55 0.85
CA GLY A 196 3.13 14.14 0.88
C GLY A 196 2.96 13.61 2.30
N LEU A 197 3.91 13.93 3.20
CA LEU A 197 3.84 13.58 4.61
C LEU A 197 2.65 14.26 5.30
N GLY A 198 2.40 15.54 5.02
CA GLY A 198 1.22 16.26 5.52
C GLY A 198 -0.10 15.64 5.05
N LEU A 199 -0.21 15.31 3.75
CA LEU A 199 -1.38 14.61 3.20
C LEU A 199 -1.59 13.25 3.86
N LEU A 200 -0.52 12.49 4.09
CA LEU A 200 -0.58 11.20 4.78
C LEU A 200 -1.03 11.36 6.23
N THR A 201 -0.43 12.27 6.98
CA THR A 201 -0.75 12.49 8.40
C THR A 201 -2.16 13.00 8.61
N LEU A 202 -2.59 14.00 7.83
CA LEU A 202 -3.81 14.76 8.13
C LEU A 202 -5.05 14.28 7.37
N VAL A 203 -4.88 13.64 6.22
CA VAL A 203 -6.00 13.34 5.31
C VAL A 203 -6.09 11.85 5.01
N ILE A 204 -5.06 11.29 4.37
CA ILE A 204 -5.12 9.95 3.76
C ILE A 204 -5.17 8.86 4.83
N ASN A 205 -4.25 8.85 5.79
CA ASN A 205 -4.25 7.81 6.82
C ASN A 205 -5.50 7.88 7.72
N PRO A 206 -5.98 9.06 8.20
CA PRO A 206 -7.25 9.14 8.93
C PRO A 206 -8.44 8.60 8.13
N TYR A 207 -8.57 9.00 6.85
CA TYR A 207 -9.63 8.52 5.96
C TYR A 207 -9.60 7.00 5.79
N TRP A 208 -8.43 6.43 5.49
CA TRP A 208 -8.30 4.98 5.35
C TRP A 208 -8.51 4.24 6.66
N THR A 209 -8.04 4.78 7.78
CA THR A 209 -8.26 4.18 9.10
C THR A 209 -9.76 4.09 9.40
N HIS A 210 -10.50 5.17 9.16
CA HIS A 210 -11.96 5.16 9.29
C HIS A 210 -12.62 4.10 8.39
N LYS A 211 -12.29 4.08 7.10
CA LYS A 211 -12.84 3.11 6.13
C LYS A 211 -12.55 1.66 6.54
N LYS A 212 -11.36 1.40 7.08
CA LYS A 212 -10.91 0.06 7.48
C LYS A 212 -11.51 -0.39 8.81
N THR A 213 -11.70 0.53 9.75
CA THR A 213 -12.48 0.27 10.97
C THR A 213 -13.94 -0.04 10.64
N GLN A 214 -14.56 0.67 9.68
CA GLN A 214 -15.90 0.32 9.20
C GLN A 214 -15.95 -1.07 8.54
N GLN A 215 -14.91 -1.44 7.81
CA GLN A 215 -14.81 -2.76 7.16
C GLN A 215 -14.77 -3.91 8.18
N LEU A 216 -14.19 -3.70 9.37
CA LEU A 216 -14.23 -4.68 10.47
C LEU A 216 -15.67 -4.96 10.94
N LEU A 217 -16.51 -3.93 10.99
CA LEU A 217 -17.91 -4.03 11.44
C LEU A 217 -18.84 -4.52 10.33
N THR A 218 -18.57 -4.12 9.09
CA THR A 218 -19.39 -4.41 7.92
C THR A 218 -18.51 -4.91 6.77
N PRO A 219 -18.55 -6.22 6.43
CA PRO A 219 -17.75 -6.77 5.34
C PRO A 219 -18.26 -6.28 3.98
N VAL A 220 -17.77 -5.14 3.53
CA VAL A 220 -18.17 -4.47 2.28
C VAL A 220 -17.01 -4.49 1.29
N ASP A 221 -17.29 -4.84 0.03
CA ASP A 221 -16.35 -4.68 -1.09
C ASP A 221 -16.45 -3.27 -1.67
N TRP A 222 -15.63 -2.36 -1.15
CA TRP A 222 -15.57 -0.98 -1.60
C TRP A 222 -15.03 -0.79 -3.01
N ASN A 223 -14.35 -1.78 -3.58
CA ASN A 223 -13.75 -1.66 -4.92
C ASN A 223 -14.78 -1.91 -6.04
N PHE A 224 -15.85 -2.64 -5.72
CA PHE A 224 -16.89 -3.05 -6.67
C PHE A 224 -18.31 -2.78 -6.18
N ALA A 225 -18.49 -1.99 -5.12
CA ALA A 225 -19.80 -1.60 -4.63
C ALA A 225 -20.64 -1.03 -5.78
N SER A 226 -21.64 -1.79 -6.21
CA SER A 226 -22.53 -1.43 -7.29
C SER A 226 -23.42 -0.27 -6.82
N ARG A 227 -23.56 0.78 -7.63
CA ARG A 227 -24.58 1.85 -7.43
C ARG A 227 -26.03 1.34 -7.50
N ARG A 228 -26.24 0.04 -7.69
CA ARG A 228 -27.56 -0.61 -7.72
C ARG A 228 -27.55 -1.84 -6.82
N PRO A 229 -28.60 -2.06 -6.01
CA PRO A 229 -28.72 -3.28 -5.22
C PRO A 229 -28.83 -4.45 -6.19
N GLN A 230 -27.78 -5.26 -6.28
CA GLN A 230 -27.86 -6.57 -6.91
C GLN A 230 -28.41 -7.56 -5.88
N PRO A 231 -29.38 -8.42 -6.25
CA PRO A 231 -29.83 -9.47 -5.36
C PRO A 231 -28.64 -10.35 -4.98
N ALA A 232 -28.61 -10.76 -3.71
CA ALA A 232 -27.52 -11.46 -3.04
C ALA A 232 -27.06 -12.73 -3.79
N ARG A 233 -26.23 -12.56 -4.82
CA ARG A 233 -25.32 -13.59 -5.28
C ARG A 233 -24.07 -13.44 -4.44
N ALA A 234 -23.90 -14.33 -3.47
CA ALA A 234 -22.64 -14.48 -2.77
C ALA A 234 -21.56 -14.79 -3.82
N ASN A 235 -20.52 -13.95 -3.85
CA ASN A 235 -19.34 -14.14 -4.70
C ASN A 235 -18.81 -15.58 -4.51
N GLY A 236 -18.67 -16.32 -5.61
CA GLY A 236 -17.96 -17.61 -5.63
C GLY A 236 -18.80 -18.89 -5.56
N GLN A 237 -20.14 -18.86 -5.61
CA GLN A 237 -20.90 -20.12 -5.72
C GLN A 237 -20.84 -20.70 -7.14
N PRO A 238 -20.54 -22.01 -7.31
CA PRO A 238 -20.69 -22.69 -8.59
C PRO A 238 -22.17 -22.72 -9.01
N PRO A 239 -22.47 -22.80 -10.32
CA PRO A 239 -23.84 -22.84 -10.81
C PRO A 239 -24.59 -24.02 -10.18
N ARG A 240 -25.73 -23.71 -9.56
CA ARG A 240 -26.65 -24.71 -9.01
C ARG A 240 -27.05 -25.64 -10.16
N LYS A 241 -26.58 -26.89 -10.15
CA LYS A 241 -27.09 -27.92 -11.06
C LYS A 241 -28.61 -27.97 -10.86
N LYS A 242 -29.36 -27.76 -11.95
CA LYS A 242 -30.79 -28.03 -11.96
C LYS A 242 -30.95 -29.53 -11.71
N ALA A 243 -31.52 -29.90 -10.57
CA ALA A 243 -32.07 -31.23 -10.40
C ALA A 243 -33.25 -31.34 -11.37
N GLN A 244 -33.14 -32.27 -12.32
CA GLN A 244 -34.28 -32.82 -13.05
C GLN A 244 -34.95 -33.86 -12.16
#